data_AF-A0ABD1Z382-F1
#
_entry.id   AF-A0ABD1Z382-F1
#
_cell.length_a   1.000
_cell.length_b   1.000
_cell.length_c   1.000
_cell.angle_alpha   90.00
_cell.angle_beta   90.00
_cell.angle_gamma   90.00
#
_symmetry.space_group_name_H-M   'P 1'
#
loop_
_entity.id
_entity.type
_entity.pdbx_description
1 polymer ?
#
loop_
_entity_poly.entity_id
_entity_poly.type
_entity_poly.pdbx_seq_one_letter_code
_entity_poly.pdbx_strand_id
1 'polypeptide(L)'
;MPSTATIGHQEHPRPLEQINLLAARNEKESVQIALRSKVSWASGGFIANVQVQCTDLCSITGSKLQAGKDITLRRVVPLLGVPDALVPLELPSAQIGLLPGETHGLWLSIQVPSTQPPGYYEGEISFLAVRAESEIDSGEVHENDKIEIKKELEEILSRARSRENAPLQQEGIKATAEELEQLIQSNLFNSNRAEQGTMEIDDEYNASLAVRLKYSLTVWDYVLPLTPTLPAVIGVSETVIEDRFGLEHGTSDWYRSLDMHFQWLLQYRLSPYFCRWGDNMRILAYTCPWPADHPKAEEYYGDPRLAAYAVPYAPVLSSSDAAKKSLKQELEILRSKEHWRKAYVYLWDEPLSLEQYGLIHKMAEEIKSTAPDARVLTTYYCVSCGTERNDDLLIHPNGRISSCEVTEAEGLLSSLSWRARISHLRP
;
A
#
# COMPACT_ATOMS: atom_id res chain seq x y z
N MET A 1 -3.37 -9.90 -16.49
CA MET A 1 -4.34 -10.56 -15.57
C MET A 1 -5.28 -9.49 -15.02
N PRO A 2 -6.60 -9.76 -14.86
CA PRO A 2 -7.51 -8.82 -14.21
C PRO A 2 -7.03 -8.46 -12.80
N SER A 3 -7.32 -7.24 -12.33
CA SER A 3 -6.99 -6.79 -10.97
C SER A 3 -7.69 -7.61 -9.88
N THR A 4 -8.81 -8.27 -10.21
CA THR A 4 -9.58 -9.15 -9.32
C THR A 4 -9.05 -10.58 -9.23
N ALA A 5 -8.03 -10.95 -10.01
CA ALA A 5 -7.47 -12.29 -9.98
C ALA A 5 -6.42 -12.43 -8.86
N THR A 6 -6.40 -13.58 -8.19
CA THR A 6 -5.33 -13.95 -7.27
C THR A 6 -4.27 -14.72 -8.03
N ILE A 7 -3.04 -14.18 -8.14
CA ILE A 7 -1.92 -14.89 -8.79
C ILE A 7 -1.25 -15.80 -7.77
N GLY A 8 -1.29 -17.12 -8.00
CA GLY A 8 -0.60 -18.08 -7.16
C GLY A 8 0.90 -18.17 -7.47
N HIS A 9 1.74 -18.36 -6.45
CA HIS A 9 3.21 -18.49 -6.63
C HIS A 9 3.66 -19.61 -7.56
N GLN A 10 2.86 -20.66 -7.68
CA GLN A 10 3.16 -21.82 -8.54
C GLN A 10 2.37 -21.79 -9.85
N GLU A 11 1.43 -20.86 -10.00
CA GLU A 11 0.60 -20.73 -11.21
C GLU A 11 1.48 -20.30 -12.39
N HIS A 12 1.30 -20.91 -13.56
CA HIS A 12 2.02 -20.46 -14.74
C HIS A 12 1.39 -19.18 -15.31
N PRO A 13 2.18 -18.15 -15.67
CA PRO A 13 1.63 -16.97 -16.33
C PRO A 13 0.88 -17.35 -17.61
N ARG A 14 -0.23 -16.66 -17.85
CA ARG A 14 -0.97 -16.76 -19.12
C ARG A 14 -0.14 -16.21 -20.29
N PRO A 15 -0.47 -16.58 -21.54
CA PRO A 15 0.13 -15.95 -22.71
C PRO A 15 0.06 -14.42 -22.64
N LEU A 16 1.10 -13.78 -23.17
CA LEU A 16 1.18 -12.31 -23.17
C LEU A 16 0.08 -11.74 -24.07
N GLU A 17 -0.81 -10.97 -23.46
CA GLU A 17 -1.88 -10.25 -24.13
C GLU A 17 -1.65 -8.74 -23.99
N GLN A 18 -2.10 -7.99 -25.00
CA GLN A 18 -2.14 -6.54 -24.90
C GLN A 18 -3.14 -6.13 -23.82
N ILE A 19 -2.72 -5.21 -22.95
CA ILE A 19 -3.59 -4.64 -21.93
C ILE A 19 -4.34 -3.46 -22.55
N ASN A 20 -5.67 -3.45 -22.42
CA ASN A 20 -6.50 -2.34 -22.83
C ASN A 20 -7.39 -1.94 -21.65
N LEU A 21 -7.22 -0.71 -21.18
CA LEU A 21 -7.95 -0.17 -20.03
C LEU A 21 -8.87 0.97 -20.49
N LEU A 22 -9.98 1.13 -19.77
CA LEU A 22 -10.95 2.21 -19.97
C LEU A 22 -11.06 2.95 -18.65
N ALA A 23 -10.93 4.28 -18.68
CA ALA A 23 -11.07 5.10 -17.48
C ALA A 23 -11.74 6.43 -17.82
N ALA A 24 -12.48 6.97 -16.87
CA ALA A 24 -12.89 8.35 -16.85
C ALA A 24 -11.72 9.25 -16.40
N ARG A 25 -11.88 10.56 -16.61
CA ARG A 25 -10.98 11.54 -15.96
C ARG A 25 -11.23 11.52 -14.45
N ASN A 26 -10.17 11.70 -13.67
CA ASN A 26 -10.21 11.58 -12.21
C ASN A 26 -10.50 10.13 -11.74
N GLU A 27 -10.23 9.11 -12.54
CA GLU A 27 -10.35 7.70 -12.16
C GLU A 27 -8.97 7.06 -11.96
N LYS A 28 -8.93 5.94 -11.23
CA LYS A 28 -7.75 5.11 -11.06
C LYS A 28 -8.07 3.70 -11.52
N GLU A 29 -7.35 3.24 -12.54
CA GLU A 29 -7.49 1.88 -13.07
C GLU A 29 -6.26 1.03 -12.79
N SER A 30 -6.45 -0.29 -12.75
CA SER A 30 -5.36 -1.20 -12.43
C SER A 30 -5.46 -2.57 -13.08
N VAL A 31 -4.29 -3.19 -13.25
CA VAL A 31 -4.14 -4.50 -13.88
C VAL A 31 -2.93 -5.21 -13.28
N GLN A 32 -2.96 -6.54 -13.29
CA GLN A 32 -1.86 -7.36 -12.79
C GLN A 32 -1.04 -7.96 -13.94
N ILE A 33 0.29 -7.99 -13.75
CA ILE A 33 1.27 -8.60 -14.65
C ILE A 33 1.92 -9.75 -13.90
N ALA A 34 1.86 -10.96 -14.45
CA ALA A 34 2.51 -12.14 -13.87
C ALA A 34 3.83 -12.40 -14.59
N LEU A 35 4.92 -12.50 -13.84
CA LEU A 35 6.25 -12.80 -14.35
C LEU A 35 6.76 -14.10 -13.74
N ARG A 36 7.33 -14.99 -14.55
CA ARG A 36 7.97 -16.21 -14.08
C ARG A 36 9.27 -16.43 -14.86
N SER A 37 10.36 -16.62 -14.14
CA SER A 37 11.64 -16.97 -14.76
C SER A 37 11.57 -18.41 -15.30
N LYS A 38 12.20 -18.66 -16.46
CA LYS A 38 12.39 -20.04 -16.94
C LYS A 38 13.45 -20.71 -16.06
N VAL A 39 13.23 -21.97 -15.70
CA VAL A 39 14.13 -22.76 -14.84
C VAL A 39 15.58 -22.80 -15.37
N SER A 40 15.75 -22.72 -16.70
CA SER A 40 17.06 -22.69 -17.36
C SER A 40 17.86 -21.39 -17.17
N TRP A 41 17.30 -20.36 -16.53
CA TRP A 41 18.04 -19.14 -16.16
C TRP A 41 18.81 -19.27 -14.85
N ALA A 42 18.47 -20.28 -14.03
CA ALA A 42 19.11 -20.53 -12.75
C ALA A 42 20.28 -21.53 -12.89
N SER A 43 21.23 -21.26 -13.79
CA SER A 43 22.49 -22.01 -13.80
C SER A 43 23.34 -21.54 -12.61
N GLY A 44 23.04 -22.08 -11.43
CA GLY A 44 23.82 -21.83 -10.20
C GLY A 44 23.06 -21.32 -8.98
N GLY A 45 21.72 -21.39 -8.92
CA GLY A 45 20.98 -21.11 -7.67
C GLY A 45 20.84 -19.63 -7.27
N PHE A 46 21.26 -18.70 -8.12
CA PHE A 46 21.17 -17.26 -7.85
C PHE A 46 19.92 -16.64 -8.50
N ILE A 47 19.30 -15.69 -7.79
CA ILE A 47 18.09 -14.93 -8.20
C ILE A 47 18.28 -14.35 -9.61
N ALA A 48 17.26 -14.46 -10.47
CA ALA A 48 17.30 -13.86 -11.79
C ALA A 48 16.93 -12.36 -11.70
N ASN A 49 17.83 -11.48 -12.12
CA ASN A 49 17.58 -10.04 -12.13
C ASN A 49 16.86 -9.64 -13.42
N VAL A 50 15.82 -8.83 -13.29
CA VAL A 50 15.06 -8.28 -14.40
C VAL A 50 15.03 -6.76 -14.27
N GLN A 51 15.55 -6.09 -15.29
CA GLN A 51 15.37 -4.65 -15.46
C GLN A 51 13.98 -4.39 -16.03
N VAL A 52 13.24 -3.51 -15.39
CA VAL A 52 11.92 -3.06 -15.80
C VAL A 52 12.06 -1.62 -16.27
N GLN A 53 11.63 -1.34 -17.50
CA GLN A 53 11.48 0.03 -18.01
C GLN A 53 10.04 0.28 -18.41
N CYS A 54 9.49 1.42 -18.00
CA CYS A 54 8.13 1.83 -18.31
C CYS A 54 8.15 3.17 -19.04
N THR A 55 7.49 3.24 -20.19
CA THR A 55 7.32 4.50 -20.92
C THR A 55 6.15 5.32 -20.36
N ASP A 56 6.16 6.62 -20.63
CA ASP A 56 4.95 7.44 -20.57
C ASP A 56 3.86 6.83 -21.47
N LEU A 57 2.59 7.05 -21.13
CA LEU A 57 1.45 6.81 -22.01
C LEU A 57 1.23 8.05 -22.86
N CYS A 58 1.32 7.93 -24.18
CA CYS A 58 1.24 9.06 -25.11
C CYS A 58 0.00 8.94 -26.01
N SER A 59 -0.67 10.07 -26.24
CA SER A 59 -1.73 10.19 -27.24
C SER A 59 -1.19 10.72 -28.57
N ILE A 60 -1.91 10.45 -29.65
CA ILE A 60 -1.61 10.98 -30.99
C ILE A 60 -1.59 12.52 -31.04
N THR A 61 -2.27 13.18 -30.10
CA THR A 61 -2.32 14.64 -29.98
C THR A 61 -1.15 15.23 -29.18
N GLY A 62 -0.24 14.39 -28.68
CA GLY A 62 0.91 14.79 -27.88
C GLY A 62 0.64 14.91 -26.38
N SER A 63 -0.60 14.69 -25.92
CA SER A 63 -0.92 14.60 -24.48
C SER A 63 -0.29 13.35 -23.88
N LYS A 64 0.14 13.41 -22.62
CA LYS A 64 0.82 12.28 -21.97
C LYS A 64 0.43 12.07 -20.51
N LEU A 65 0.55 10.84 -20.04
CA LEU A 65 0.55 10.44 -18.61
C LEU A 65 1.94 9.92 -18.27
N GLN A 66 2.51 10.40 -17.17
CA GLN A 66 3.92 10.23 -16.86
C GLN A 66 4.20 8.95 -16.06
N ALA A 67 5.23 8.20 -16.46
CA ALA A 67 5.75 7.09 -15.68
C ALA A 67 6.33 7.57 -14.34
N GLY A 68 6.00 6.90 -13.24
CA GLY A 68 6.41 7.26 -11.87
C GLY A 68 5.53 8.29 -11.18
N LYS A 69 4.62 8.93 -11.90
CA LYS A 69 3.66 9.89 -11.34
C LYS A 69 2.22 9.43 -11.55
N ASP A 70 1.77 9.41 -12.80
CA ASP A 70 0.41 9.01 -13.18
C ASP A 70 0.34 7.49 -13.34
N ILE A 71 1.45 6.87 -13.77
CA ILE A 71 1.60 5.43 -13.92
C ILE A 71 2.52 4.93 -12.80
N THR A 72 2.05 3.98 -12.01
CA THR A 72 2.81 3.38 -10.90
C THR A 72 2.85 1.87 -11.04
N LEU A 73 3.97 1.27 -10.67
CA LEU A 73 4.16 -0.18 -10.65
C LEU A 73 4.52 -0.60 -9.23
N ARG A 74 3.89 -1.67 -8.74
CA ARG A 74 4.17 -2.21 -7.40
C ARG A 74 4.41 -3.70 -7.49
N ARG A 75 5.36 -4.23 -6.73
CA ARG A 75 5.52 -5.67 -6.53
C ARG A 75 4.44 -6.17 -5.58
N VAL A 76 3.74 -7.22 -5.99
CA VAL A 76 2.77 -7.92 -5.16
C VAL A 76 3.54 -8.91 -4.29
N VAL A 77 3.51 -8.68 -2.98
CA VAL A 77 4.19 -9.51 -1.98
C VAL A 77 3.14 -10.33 -1.23
N PRO A 78 3.30 -11.66 -1.17
CA PRO A 78 2.40 -12.48 -0.38
C PRO A 78 2.63 -12.27 1.12
N LEU A 79 1.54 -12.14 1.86
CA LEU A 79 1.53 -12.24 3.31
C LEU A 79 0.71 -13.48 3.67
N LEU A 80 1.34 -14.45 4.34
CA LEU A 80 0.72 -15.71 4.74
C LEU A 80 0.07 -16.48 3.56
N GLY A 81 0.67 -16.40 2.37
CA GLY A 81 0.17 -17.07 1.16
C GLY A 81 -0.93 -16.32 0.41
N VAL A 82 -1.33 -15.14 0.87
CA VAL A 82 -2.27 -14.25 0.17
C VAL A 82 -1.50 -13.09 -0.46
N PRO A 83 -1.67 -12.80 -1.77
CA PRO A 83 -1.06 -11.63 -2.39
C PRO A 83 -1.71 -10.36 -1.82
N ASP A 84 -1.00 -9.67 -0.93
CA ASP A 84 -1.60 -8.65 -0.06
C ASP A 84 -0.84 -7.32 -0.11
N ALA A 85 0.48 -7.33 0.14
CA ALA A 85 1.26 -6.11 0.18
C ALA A 85 1.68 -5.62 -1.22
N LEU A 86 1.40 -4.36 -1.53
CA LEU A 86 1.85 -3.71 -2.77
C LEU A 86 3.06 -2.82 -2.50
N VAL A 87 4.26 -3.35 -2.75
CA VAL A 87 5.53 -2.63 -2.52
C VAL A 87 5.88 -1.79 -3.75
N PRO A 88 6.07 -0.46 -3.64
CA PRO A 88 6.41 0.39 -4.77
C PRO A 88 7.68 -0.02 -5.51
N LEU A 89 7.66 0.12 -6.84
CA LEU A 89 8.84 0.10 -7.69
C LEU A 89 9.04 1.49 -8.28
N GLU A 90 10.28 1.96 -8.27
CA GLU A 90 10.64 3.24 -8.86
C GLU A 90 10.50 3.20 -10.39
N LEU A 91 9.81 4.17 -10.96
CA LEU A 91 9.63 4.30 -12.41
C LEU A 91 10.28 5.61 -12.87
N PRO A 92 10.78 5.69 -14.12
CA PRO A 92 10.55 4.77 -15.23
C PRO A 92 11.43 3.52 -15.25
N SER A 93 12.40 3.39 -14.34
CA SER A 93 13.39 2.32 -14.33
C SER A 93 13.50 1.66 -12.96
N ALA A 94 13.26 0.35 -12.89
CA ALA A 94 13.37 -0.46 -11.68
C ALA A 94 14.10 -1.78 -11.95
N GLN A 95 14.64 -2.39 -10.91
CA GLN A 95 15.19 -3.73 -10.95
C GLN A 95 14.43 -4.64 -9.98
N ILE A 96 14.07 -5.83 -10.43
CA ILE A 96 13.42 -6.85 -9.61
C ILE A 96 14.18 -8.17 -9.66
N GLY A 97 14.24 -8.86 -8.53
CA GLY A 97 14.72 -10.24 -8.46
C GLY A 97 13.57 -11.23 -8.59
N LEU A 98 13.75 -12.25 -9.43
CA LEU A 98 12.81 -13.35 -9.62
C LEU A 98 13.44 -14.66 -9.12
N LEU A 99 12.77 -15.31 -8.17
CA LEU A 99 13.16 -16.63 -7.72
C LEU A 99 12.88 -17.70 -8.78
N PRO A 100 13.79 -18.67 -9.00
CA PRO A 100 13.58 -19.75 -9.95
C PRO A 100 12.33 -20.55 -9.63
N GLY A 101 11.48 -20.77 -10.64
CA GLY A 101 10.28 -21.59 -10.47
C GLY A 101 9.10 -20.88 -9.80
N GLU A 102 9.25 -19.64 -9.34
CA GLU A 102 8.16 -18.87 -8.72
C GLU A 102 7.59 -17.80 -9.65
N THR A 103 6.27 -17.65 -9.60
CA THR A 103 5.54 -16.59 -10.27
C THR A 103 5.42 -15.38 -9.36
N HIS A 104 5.82 -14.23 -9.88
CA HIS A 104 5.79 -12.94 -9.22
C HIS A 104 4.70 -12.06 -9.85
N GLY A 105 3.87 -11.45 -9.02
CA GLY A 105 2.87 -10.49 -9.45
C GLY A 105 3.43 -9.07 -9.41
N LEU A 106 3.12 -8.28 -10.44
CA LEU A 106 3.27 -6.83 -10.43
C LEU A 106 1.89 -6.19 -10.61
N TRP A 107 1.67 -5.10 -9.90
CA TRP A 107 0.44 -4.32 -9.91
C TRP A 107 0.68 -2.99 -10.62
N LEU A 108 0.15 -2.85 -11.83
CA LEU A 108 0.17 -1.60 -12.59
C LEU A 108 -1.07 -0.79 -12.20
N SER A 109 -0.88 0.48 -11.84
CA SER A 109 -1.99 1.42 -11.62
C SER A 109 -1.78 2.69 -12.43
N ILE A 110 -2.85 3.15 -13.06
CA ILE A 110 -2.88 4.39 -13.84
C ILE A 110 -3.89 5.32 -13.18
N GLN A 111 -3.40 6.45 -12.65
CA GLN A 111 -4.21 7.55 -12.17
C GLN A 111 -4.44 8.51 -13.32
N VAL A 112 -5.69 8.75 -13.69
CA VAL A 112 -6.05 9.71 -14.73
C VAL A 112 -6.35 11.06 -14.07
N PRO A 113 -5.59 12.13 -14.36
CA PRO A 113 -5.90 13.47 -13.87
C PRO A 113 -7.29 13.94 -14.33
N SER A 114 -7.95 14.78 -13.54
CA SER A 114 -9.24 15.37 -13.91
C SER A 114 -9.17 16.24 -15.17
N THR A 115 -8.00 16.82 -15.45
CA THR A 115 -7.72 17.68 -16.59
C THR A 115 -7.18 16.92 -17.81
N GLN A 116 -6.96 15.61 -17.70
CA GLN A 116 -6.40 14.82 -18.80
C GLN A 116 -7.34 14.87 -20.01
N PRO A 117 -6.86 15.18 -21.23
CA PRO A 117 -7.71 15.16 -22.42
C PRO A 117 -8.28 13.76 -22.68
N PRO A 118 -9.56 13.64 -23.07
CA PRO A 118 -10.11 12.37 -23.49
C PRO A 118 -9.40 11.87 -24.76
N GLY A 119 -9.35 10.55 -24.93
CA GLY A 119 -8.74 9.94 -26.09
C GLY A 119 -7.97 8.67 -25.76
N TYR A 120 -7.29 8.17 -26.78
CA TYR A 120 -6.51 6.95 -26.71
C TYR A 120 -5.04 7.27 -26.43
N TYR A 121 -4.45 6.49 -25.52
CA TYR A 121 -3.07 6.60 -25.07
C TYR A 121 -2.41 5.22 -25.13
N GLU A 122 -1.15 5.18 -25.56
CA GLU A 122 -0.37 3.94 -25.65
C GLU A 122 1.00 4.08 -25.00
N GLY A 123 1.50 2.96 -24.50
CA GLY A 123 2.82 2.86 -23.90
C GLY A 123 3.28 1.41 -23.82
N GLU A 124 4.49 1.22 -23.32
CA GLU A 124 5.14 -0.08 -23.24
C GLU A 124 5.85 -0.24 -21.90
N ILE A 125 5.81 -1.46 -21.37
CA ILE A 125 6.68 -1.90 -20.29
C ILE A 125 7.60 -2.98 -20.85
N SER A 126 8.90 -2.77 -20.77
CA SER A 126 9.91 -3.75 -21.16
C SER A 126 10.50 -4.42 -19.92
N PHE A 127 10.64 -5.74 -20.02
CA PHE A 127 11.28 -6.59 -19.02
C PHE A 127 12.51 -7.21 -19.66
N LEU A 128 13.68 -6.68 -19.31
CA LEU A 128 14.96 -7.17 -19.80
C LEU A 128 15.60 -8.06 -18.74
N ALA A 129 15.90 -9.30 -19.12
CA ALA A 129 16.70 -10.18 -18.29
C ALA A 129 18.12 -9.63 -18.20
N VAL A 130 18.55 -9.26 -17.01
CA VAL A 130 19.94 -8.88 -16.78
C VAL A 130 20.60 -10.11 -16.22
N ARG A 131 21.54 -10.68 -16.99
CA ARG A 131 22.46 -11.66 -16.40
C ARG A 131 23.12 -10.95 -15.23
N ALA A 132 23.21 -11.61 -14.08
CA ALA A 132 24.14 -11.16 -13.07
C ALA A 132 25.52 -11.21 -13.72
N GLU A 133 25.92 -10.13 -14.36
CA GLU A 133 27.33 -9.78 -14.44
C GLU A 133 27.72 -9.73 -12.97
N SER A 134 28.43 -10.79 -12.57
CA SER A 134 29.27 -10.83 -11.37
C SER A 134 29.70 -9.42 -11.07
N GLU A 135 29.40 -8.91 -9.88
CA GLU A 135 29.99 -7.73 -9.27
C GLU A 135 31.30 -7.28 -9.96
N ILE A 136 31.20 -6.55 -11.08
CA ILE A 136 32.32 -5.82 -11.66
C ILE A 136 32.28 -4.46 -10.97
N ASP A 137 32.32 -4.48 -9.63
CA ASP A 137 32.94 -3.43 -8.82
C ASP A 137 33.06 -3.81 -7.32
N SER A 138 33.50 -5.03 -7.00
CA SER A 138 34.22 -5.27 -5.74
C SER A 138 34.96 -6.59 -5.84
N GLY A 139 36.29 -6.52 -5.83
CA GLY A 139 37.17 -7.66 -6.04
C GLY A 139 36.89 -8.84 -5.11
N GLU A 140 36.31 -9.89 -5.65
CA GLU A 140 36.35 -11.23 -5.06
C GLU A 140 37.19 -12.13 -5.97
N VAL A 141 38.48 -12.21 -5.61
CA VAL A 141 39.32 -13.38 -5.89
C VAL A 141 38.49 -14.63 -5.54
N HIS A 142 38.41 -15.63 -6.44
CA HIS A 142 37.61 -16.84 -6.24
C HIS A 142 37.87 -17.42 -4.84
N GLU A 143 36.85 -17.92 -4.13
CA GLU A 143 37.00 -18.55 -2.79
C GLU A 143 38.14 -19.60 -2.75
N ASN A 144 38.33 -20.35 -3.83
CA ASN A 144 39.44 -21.30 -3.97
C ASN A 144 40.81 -20.61 -4.05
N ASP A 145 40.92 -19.51 -4.80
CA ASP A 145 42.15 -18.73 -4.94
C ASP A 145 42.46 -17.98 -3.63
N LYS A 146 41.44 -17.50 -2.90
CA LYS A 146 41.59 -16.91 -1.55
C LYS A 146 42.11 -17.96 -0.56
N ILE A 147 41.61 -19.20 -0.61
CA ILE A 147 42.08 -20.30 0.23
C ILE A 147 43.52 -20.69 -0.12
N GLU A 148 43.87 -20.72 -1.40
CA GLU A 148 45.22 -21.07 -1.88
C GLU A 148 46.24 -19.98 -1.51
N ILE A 149 45.93 -18.71 -1.74
CA ILE A 149 46.75 -17.56 -1.33
C ILE A 149 46.91 -17.52 0.19
N LYS A 150 45.84 -17.76 0.96
CA LYS A 150 45.91 -17.81 2.42
C LYS A 150 46.82 -18.93 2.90
N LYS A 151 46.75 -20.11 2.28
CA LYS A 151 47.61 -21.25 2.60
C LYS A 151 49.09 -20.94 2.31
N GLU A 152 49.40 -20.36 1.15
CA GLU A 152 50.78 -19.99 0.82
C GLU A 152 51.33 -18.90 1.75
N LEU A 153 50.52 -17.89 2.10
CA LEU A 153 50.90 -16.86 3.07
C LEU A 153 51.13 -17.45 4.46
N GLU A 154 50.28 -18.36 4.92
CA GLU A 154 50.46 -19.04 6.21
C GLU A 154 51.74 -19.91 6.24
N GLU A 155 52.07 -20.57 5.13
CA GLU A 155 53.32 -21.31 5.00
C GLU A 155 54.56 -20.40 5.02
N ILE A 156 54.55 -19.28 4.29
CA ILE A 156 55.63 -18.28 4.32
C ILE A 156 55.78 -17.70 5.74
N LEU A 157 54.66 -17.40 6.41
CA LEU A 157 54.67 -16.88 7.78
C LEU A 157 55.25 -17.89 8.78
N SER A 158 54.96 -19.19 8.61
CA SER A 158 55.51 -20.25 9.44
C SER A 158 57.03 -20.40 9.28
N ARG A 159 57.54 -20.26 8.03
CA ARG A 159 58.97 -20.28 7.71
C ARG A 159 59.69 -19.02 8.20
N ALA A 160 59.03 -17.87 8.15
CA ALA A 160 59.58 -16.62 8.69
C ALA A 160 59.74 -16.69 10.22
N ARG A 161 58.74 -17.23 10.93
CA ARG A 161 58.78 -17.41 12.40
C ARG A 161 59.83 -18.41 12.86
N SER A 162 60.14 -19.45 12.08
CA SER A 162 61.22 -20.38 12.41
C SER A 162 62.63 -19.80 12.20
N ARG A 163 62.74 -18.78 11.33
CA ARG A 163 63.99 -18.02 11.08
C ARG A 163 64.25 -16.92 12.11
N GLU A 164 63.25 -16.56 12.93
CA GLU A 164 63.34 -15.49 13.95
C GLU A 164 64.35 -15.79 15.07
N ASN A 165 64.66 -17.08 15.30
CA ASN A 165 65.59 -17.54 16.35
C ASN A 165 67.02 -17.86 15.84
N ALA A 166 67.35 -17.54 14.57
CA ALA A 166 68.67 -17.80 14.00
C ALA A 166 69.61 -16.57 14.15
N PRO A 167 70.93 -16.76 14.39
CA PRO A 167 71.88 -15.69 14.72
C PRO A 167 72.19 -14.71 13.56
N LEU A 168 71.61 -14.91 12.37
CA LEU A 168 71.80 -14.08 11.16
C LEU A 168 70.45 -13.49 10.71
N GLN A 169 69.88 -12.58 11.52
CA GLN A 169 68.56 -11.99 11.27
C GLN A 169 68.41 -11.26 9.92
N GLN A 170 69.49 -10.68 9.37
CA GLN A 170 69.43 -9.94 8.10
C GLN A 170 69.22 -10.84 6.88
N GLU A 171 69.80 -12.04 6.83
CA GLU A 171 69.62 -12.97 5.71
C GLU A 171 68.23 -13.61 5.72
N GLY A 172 67.68 -13.88 6.91
CA GLY A 172 66.32 -14.40 7.06
C GLY A 172 65.24 -13.43 6.58
N ILE A 173 65.39 -12.14 6.90
CA ILE A 173 64.47 -11.09 6.45
C ILE A 173 64.53 -10.92 4.92
N LYS A 174 65.74 -10.97 4.35
CA LYS A 174 65.92 -10.83 2.90
C LYS A 174 65.33 -12.01 2.12
N ALA A 175 65.51 -13.23 2.61
CA ALA A 175 64.91 -14.42 2.00
C ALA A 175 63.37 -14.41 2.08
N THR A 176 62.79 -13.93 3.19
CA THR A 176 61.33 -13.80 3.31
C THR A 176 60.78 -12.69 2.41
N ALA A 177 61.51 -11.59 2.21
CA ALA A 177 61.15 -10.54 1.26
C ALA A 177 61.16 -11.06 -0.19
N GLU A 178 62.16 -11.85 -0.58
CA GLU A 178 62.24 -12.47 -1.90
C GLU A 178 61.11 -13.50 -2.13
N GLU A 179 60.74 -14.29 -1.11
CA GLU A 179 59.59 -15.21 -1.18
C GLU A 179 58.25 -14.47 -1.37
N LEU A 180 58.07 -13.32 -0.71
CA LEU A 180 56.88 -12.47 -0.88
C LEU A 180 56.85 -11.77 -2.26
N GLU A 181 57.99 -11.30 -2.76
CA GLU A 181 58.09 -10.72 -4.09
C GLU A 181 57.76 -11.75 -5.19
N GLN A 182 58.19 -13.00 -5.03
CA GLN A 182 57.81 -14.10 -5.94
C GLN A 182 56.32 -14.42 -5.90
N LEU A 183 55.69 -14.38 -4.71
CA LEU A 183 54.25 -14.57 -4.57
C LEU A 183 53.47 -13.46 -5.31
N ILE A 184 53.89 -12.20 -5.15
CA ILE A 184 53.29 -11.04 -5.83
C ILE A 184 53.43 -11.14 -7.36
N GLN A 185 54.53 -11.72 -7.85
CA GLN A 185 54.76 -11.90 -9.28
C GLN A 185 54.09 -13.16 -9.87
N SER A 186 53.58 -14.05 -9.02
CA SER A 186 52.92 -15.29 -9.45
C SER A 186 51.59 -15.03 -10.18
N ASN A 187 51.14 -16.01 -10.97
CA ASN A 187 49.89 -15.95 -11.73
C ASN A 187 48.63 -15.80 -10.84
N LEU A 188 48.75 -16.06 -9.53
CA LEU A 188 47.68 -15.86 -8.53
C LEU A 188 47.34 -14.37 -8.34
N PHE A 189 48.31 -13.47 -8.53
CA PHE A 189 48.13 -12.02 -8.45
C PHE A 189 48.16 -11.33 -9.82
N ASN A 190 48.82 -11.93 -10.81
CA ASN A 190 48.98 -11.39 -12.16
C ASN A 190 48.03 -12.01 -13.20
N SER A 191 46.76 -12.21 -12.85
CA SER A 191 45.71 -12.41 -13.85
C SER A 191 45.40 -11.09 -14.58
N ASN A 192 46.40 -10.54 -15.28
CA ASN A 192 46.22 -9.38 -16.16
C ASN A 192 45.54 -9.81 -17.45
N ARG A 193 44.22 -9.75 -17.37
CA ARG A 193 43.22 -9.28 -18.35
C ARG A 193 43.80 -8.49 -19.54
N ALA A 194 44.36 -9.19 -20.52
CA ALA A 194 44.53 -8.68 -21.88
C ALA A 194 44.41 -9.87 -22.86
N GLU A 195 43.59 -9.70 -23.89
CA GLU A 195 43.35 -10.66 -24.99
C GLU A 195 42.34 -11.79 -24.73
N GLN A 196 41.13 -11.45 -24.30
CA GLN A 196 39.93 -12.08 -24.85
C GLN A 196 38.97 -10.97 -25.25
N GLY A 197 38.63 -10.94 -26.54
CA GLY A 197 38.07 -9.79 -27.23
C GLY A 197 36.93 -9.12 -26.45
N THR A 198 37.03 -7.79 -26.33
CA THR A 198 35.85 -6.95 -26.28
C THR A 198 35.03 -7.26 -27.53
N MET A 199 34.12 -8.24 -27.43
CA MET A 199 32.93 -8.20 -28.25
C MET A 199 32.26 -6.88 -27.88
N GLU A 200 32.30 -5.93 -28.80
CA GLU A 200 31.31 -4.86 -28.82
C GLU A 200 29.96 -5.57 -28.77
N ILE A 201 29.32 -5.56 -27.60
CA ILE A 201 27.99 -6.12 -27.41
C ILE A 201 27.08 -5.15 -28.14
N ASP A 202 26.69 -5.56 -29.34
CA ASP A 202 25.73 -4.89 -30.18
C ASP A 202 24.45 -4.62 -29.38
N ASP A 203 24.08 -3.35 -29.19
CA ASP A 203 22.85 -2.93 -28.51
C ASP A 203 21.60 -3.60 -29.12
N GLU A 204 21.70 -4.03 -30.38
CA GLU A 204 20.68 -4.76 -31.12
C GLU A 204 20.42 -6.19 -30.57
N TYR A 205 21.43 -6.84 -29.96
CA TYR A 205 21.27 -8.19 -29.38
C TYR A 205 20.54 -8.17 -28.02
N ASN A 206 20.73 -7.11 -27.22
CA ASN A 206 19.99 -6.90 -25.96
C ASN A 206 18.49 -6.65 -26.18
N ALA A 207 18.12 -6.01 -27.30
CA ALA A 207 16.72 -5.80 -27.67
C ALA A 207 15.98 -7.12 -27.98
N SER A 208 16.69 -8.20 -28.34
CA SER A 208 16.11 -9.50 -28.71
C SER A 208 15.65 -10.37 -27.52
N LEU A 209 16.11 -10.06 -26.30
CA LEU A 209 15.80 -10.81 -25.07
C LEU A 209 14.76 -10.12 -24.17
N ALA A 210 14.34 -8.90 -24.50
CA ALA A 210 13.38 -8.14 -23.71
C ALA A 210 11.94 -8.58 -24.02
N VAL A 211 11.17 -8.91 -22.99
CA VAL A 211 9.71 -9.08 -23.11
C VAL A 211 9.07 -7.70 -23.09
N ARG A 212 8.37 -7.34 -24.16
CA ARG A 212 7.71 -6.03 -24.30
C ARG A 212 6.20 -6.20 -24.16
N LEU A 213 5.65 -5.60 -23.12
CA LEU A 213 4.22 -5.56 -22.84
C LEU A 213 3.65 -4.21 -23.28
N LYS A 214 2.90 -4.21 -24.38
CA LYS A 214 2.14 -3.04 -24.80
C LYS A 214 0.88 -2.91 -23.96
N TYR A 215 0.58 -1.69 -23.57
CA TYR A 215 -0.65 -1.37 -22.85
C TYR A 215 -1.24 -0.05 -23.35
N SER A 216 -2.56 0.02 -23.33
CA SER A 216 -3.31 1.18 -23.77
C SER A 216 -4.34 1.60 -22.73
N LEU A 217 -4.68 2.89 -22.78
CA LEU A 217 -5.74 3.49 -21.98
C LEU A 217 -6.63 4.35 -22.89
N THR A 218 -7.94 4.10 -22.84
CA THR A 218 -8.92 5.04 -23.40
C THR A 218 -9.50 5.89 -22.28
N VAL A 219 -9.24 7.19 -22.32
CA VAL A 219 -9.81 8.17 -21.42
C VAL A 219 -11.14 8.68 -21.98
N TRP A 220 -12.22 8.47 -21.25
CA TRP A 220 -13.57 8.91 -21.63
C TRP A 220 -13.77 10.41 -21.42
N ASP A 221 -14.64 11.01 -22.23
CA ASP A 221 -15.00 12.43 -22.13
C ASP A 221 -16.03 12.73 -21.03
N TYR A 222 -15.76 12.25 -19.82
CA TYR A 222 -16.44 12.67 -18.60
C TYR A 222 -15.46 12.64 -17.42
N VAL A 223 -15.82 13.31 -16.33
CA VAL A 223 -14.97 13.46 -15.14
C VAL A 223 -15.71 12.88 -13.96
N LEU A 224 -15.09 11.95 -13.23
CA LEU A 224 -15.63 11.51 -11.95
C LEU A 224 -15.57 12.66 -10.95
N PRO A 225 -16.64 12.92 -10.19
CA PRO A 225 -16.68 14.02 -9.24
C PRO A 225 -15.60 13.82 -8.17
N LEU A 226 -15.03 14.95 -7.72
CA LEU A 226 -14.02 14.94 -6.65
C LEU A 226 -14.64 14.47 -5.33
N THR A 227 -15.85 14.95 -5.04
CA THR A 227 -16.65 14.56 -3.88
C THR A 227 -17.51 13.34 -4.23
N PRO A 228 -17.39 12.22 -3.52
CA PRO A 228 -18.31 11.09 -3.68
C PRO A 228 -19.75 11.48 -3.39
N THR A 229 -20.69 11.00 -4.21
CA THR A 229 -22.12 11.16 -3.94
C THR A 229 -22.58 10.30 -2.75
N LEU A 230 -21.96 9.13 -2.58
CA LEU A 230 -22.21 8.22 -1.47
C LEU A 230 -20.98 8.19 -0.56
N PRO A 231 -21.11 8.57 0.73
CA PRO A 231 -20.00 8.49 1.67
C PRO A 231 -19.60 7.02 1.90
N ALA A 232 -18.35 6.68 1.58
CA ALA A 232 -17.72 5.45 2.01
C ALA A 232 -16.84 5.76 3.21
N VAL A 233 -17.14 5.18 4.37
CA VAL A 233 -16.49 5.49 5.64
C VAL A 233 -15.71 4.27 6.12
N ILE A 234 -14.46 4.45 6.56
CA ILE A 234 -13.60 3.36 7.05
C ILE A 234 -13.05 3.72 8.43
N GLY A 235 -13.22 2.79 9.37
CA GLY A 235 -12.63 2.85 10.70
C GLY A 235 -11.19 2.37 10.69
N VAL A 236 -10.32 3.15 11.32
CA VAL A 236 -8.90 2.84 11.51
C VAL A 236 -8.62 2.78 13.00
N SER A 237 -8.26 1.60 13.49
CA SER A 237 -7.91 1.42 14.90
C SER A 237 -6.59 2.12 15.21
N GLU A 238 -6.62 3.17 16.02
CA GLU A 238 -5.40 3.90 16.37
C GLU A 238 -4.46 3.06 17.25
N THR A 239 -5.01 2.16 18.07
CA THR A 239 -4.20 1.30 18.95
C THR A 239 -3.37 0.30 18.16
N VAL A 240 -3.85 -0.12 16.98
CA VAL A 240 -3.09 -0.96 16.06
C VAL A 240 -1.95 -0.17 15.42
N ILE A 241 -2.16 1.11 15.12
CA ILE A 241 -1.10 2.00 14.62
C ILE A 241 -0.04 2.20 15.72
N GLU A 242 -0.48 2.52 16.94
CA GLU A 242 0.40 2.68 18.11
C GLU A 242 1.27 1.45 18.34
N ASP A 243 0.66 0.26 18.40
CA ASP A 243 1.37 -1.01 18.59
C ASP A 243 2.34 -1.31 17.44
N ARG A 244 1.88 -1.18 16.19
CA ARG A 244 2.67 -1.56 15.02
C ARG A 244 3.90 -0.70 14.80
N PHE A 245 3.80 0.59 15.15
CA PHE A 245 4.88 1.56 14.95
C PHE A 245 5.59 1.95 16.27
N GLY A 246 5.18 1.40 17.42
CA GLY A 246 5.76 1.71 18.72
C GLY A 246 5.57 3.17 19.13
N LEU A 247 4.40 3.75 18.84
CA LEU A 247 4.13 5.17 19.03
C LEU A 247 3.44 5.43 20.36
N GLU A 248 3.85 6.51 21.03
CA GLU A 248 3.14 7.03 22.21
C GLU A 248 2.04 8.00 21.78
N HIS A 249 0.85 7.83 22.36
CA HIS A 249 -0.34 8.61 22.04
C HIS A 249 -0.14 10.12 22.27
N GLY A 250 -0.54 10.95 21.30
CA GLY A 250 -0.40 12.41 21.36
C GLY A 250 0.99 12.96 21.03
N THR A 251 1.98 12.12 20.74
CA THR A 251 3.30 12.58 20.25
C THR A 251 3.23 13.08 18.80
N SER A 252 4.26 13.81 18.36
CA SER A 252 4.34 14.29 16.97
C SER A 252 4.33 13.16 15.94
N ASP A 253 4.96 12.04 16.25
CA ASP A 253 5.02 10.87 15.36
C ASP A 253 3.68 10.14 15.29
N TRP A 254 2.92 10.15 16.39
CA TRP A 254 1.54 9.67 16.41
C TRP A 254 0.65 10.50 15.47
N TYR A 255 0.64 11.83 15.61
CA TYR A 255 -0.10 12.72 14.69
C TYR A 255 0.31 12.53 13.22
N ARG A 256 1.62 12.44 12.96
CA ARG A 256 2.16 12.22 11.61
C ARG A 256 1.67 10.89 11.03
N SER A 257 1.62 9.84 11.85
CA SER A 257 1.19 8.51 11.43
C SER A 257 -0.32 8.48 11.13
N LEU A 258 -1.14 9.16 11.93
CA LEU A 258 -2.56 9.32 11.64
C LEU A 258 -2.81 10.11 10.35
N ASP A 259 -2.10 11.22 10.14
CA ASP A 259 -2.20 12.02 8.90
C ASP A 259 -1.81 11.18 7.67
N MET A 260 -0.77 10.35 7.74
CA MET A 260 -0.41 9.45 6.65
C MET A 260 -1.56 8.50 6.26
N HIS A 261 -2.24 7.89 7.24
CA HIS A 261 -3.38 7.01 6.98
C HIS A 261 -4.58 7.79 6.44
N PHE A 262 -4.82 8.99 6.98
CA PHE A 262 -5.88 9.90 6.51
C PHE A 262 -5.69 10.26 5.04
N GLN A 263 -4.51 10.76 4.66
CA GLN A 263 -4.19 11.13 3.27
C GLN A 263 -4.22 9.92 2.34
N TRP A 264 -3.74 8.76 2.82
CA TRP A 264 -3.75 7.54 2.04
C TRP A 264 -5.18 7.08 1.72
N LEU A 265 -6.12 7.14 2.66
CA LEU A 265 -7.53 6.80 2.40
C LEU A 265 -8.24 7.85 1.53
N LEU A 266 -7.96 9.13 1.75
CA LEU A 266 -8.56 10.22 0.96
C LEU A 266 -8.19 10.17 -0.52
N GLN A 267 -7.02 9.62 -0.89
CA GLN A 267 -6.67 9.45 -2.30
C GLN A 267 -7.66 8.53 -3.04
N TYR A 268 -8.31 7.62 -2.31
CA TYR A 268 -9.36 6.73 -2.80
C TYR A 268 -10.77 7.27 -2.52
N ARG A 269 -10.88 8.51 -2.03
CA ARG A 269 -12.12 9.15 -1.59
C ARG A 269 -12.88 8.37 -0.52
N LEU A 270 -12.14 7.59 0.26
CA LEU A 270 -12.63 6.92 1.45
C LEU A 270 -12.52 7.92 2.60
N SER A 271 -13.59 8.08 3.37
CA SER A 271 -13.66 8.98 4.52
C SER A 271 -13.17 8.26 5.78
N PRO A 272 -11.96 8.52 6.26
CA PRO A 272 -11.42 7.86 7.44
C PRO A 272 -12.07 8.38 8.73
N TYR A 273 -12.21 7.50 9.71
CA TYR A 273 -12.24 7.88 11.12
C TYR A 273 -11.29 6.99 11.90
N PHE A 274 -10.64 7.57 12.90
CA PHE A 274 -9.86 6.84 13.90
C PHE A 274 -10.77 6.40 15.02
N CYS A 275 -10.51 5.23 15.58
CA CYS A 275 -11.28 4.73 16.70
C CYS A 275 -10.46 4.04 17.78
N ARG A 276 -10.94 4.22 19.01
CA ARG A 276 -10.54 3.46 20.19
C ARG A 276 -11.79 2.87 20.84
N TRP A 277 -11.80 1.55 21.03
CA TRP A 277 -12.83 0.89 21.81
C TRP A 277 -12.50 1.03 23.30
N GLY A 278 -13.50 1.46 24.06
CA GLY A 278 -13.50 1.40 25.52
C GLY A 278 -14.30 0.20 26.02
N ASP A 279 -14.66 0.25 27.30
CA ASP A 279 -15.46 -0.80 27.92
C ASP A 279 -16.82 -0.99 27.22
N ASN A 280 -17.28 -2.23 27.15
CA ASN A 280 -18.60 -2.61 26.64
C ASN A 280 -18.90 -2.09 25.22
N MET A 281 -17.90 -2.10 24.32
CA MET A 281 -18.03 -1.65 22.93
C MET A 281 -18.37 -0.16 22.75
N ARG A 282 -18.17 0.65 23.79
CA ARG A 282 -18.14 2.11 23.61
C ARG A 282 -17.03 2.48 22.66
N ILE A 283 -17.29 3.40 21.75
CA ILE A 283 -16.31 3.84 20.77
C ILE A 283 -16.02 5.32 20.93
N LEU A 284 -14.73 5.66 21.02
CA LEU A 284 -14.26 7.01 20.75
C LEU A 284 -13.90 7.06 19.27
N ALA A 285 -14.77 7.67 18.46
CA ALA A 285 -14.56 7.82 17.01
C ALA A 285 -14.35 9.29 16.64
N TYR A 286 -13.34 9.56 15.83
CA TYR A 286 -13.02 10.92 15.39
C TYR A 286 -12.23 10.90 14.08
N THR A 287 -12.42 11.89 13.21
CA THR A 287 -11.66 11.97 11.93
C THR A 287 -10.42 12.85 12.04
N CYS A 288 -10.48 13.95 12.80
CA CYS A 288 -9.33 14.82 13.04
C CYS A 288 -8.83 14.63 14.49
N PRO A 289 -7.54 14.29 14.71
CA PRO A 289 -7.00 14.16 16.06
C PRO A 289 -6.79 15.51 16.76
N TRP A 290 -6.83 16.63 16.02
CA TRP A 290 -6.76 17.98 16.59
C TRP A 290 -8.16 18.50 16.95
N PRO A 291 -8.27 19.36 17.98
CA PRO A 291 -9.53 20.03 18.32
C PRO A 291 -10.05 20.95 17.21
N ALA A 292 -11.35 21.26 17.21
CA ALA A 292 -12.00 22.05 16.16
C ALA A 292 -11.47 23.49 15.99
N ASP A 293 -10.85 24.08 17.01
CA ASP A 293 -10.23 25.41 16.92
C ASP A 293 -8.82 25.39 16.31
N HIS A 294 -8.23 24.21 16.12
CA HIS A 294 -6.91 24.06 15.54
C HIS A 294 -6.96 24.21 14.00
N PRO A 295 -6.00 24.90 13.37
CA PRO A 295 -5.99 25.09 11.90
C PRO A 295 -6.07 23.78 11.09
N LYS A 296 -5.48 22.69 11.60
CA LYS A 296 -5.56 21.35 10.97
C LYS A 296 -6.97 20.79 10.90
N ALA A 297 -7.89 21.18 11.79
CA ALA A 297 -9.27 20.72 11.73
C ALA A 297 -9.98 21.20 10.46
N GLU A 298 -9.76 22.46 10.08
CA GLU A 298 -10.32 23.02 8.84
C GLU A 298 -9.70 22.34 7.60
N GLU A 299 -8.40 22.06 7.61
CA GLU A 299 -7.72 21.33 6.53
C GLU A 299 -8.32 19.93 6.32
N TYR A 300 -8.65 19.23 7.42
CA TYR A 300 -9.26 17.90 7.36
C TYR A 300 -10.71 17.97 6.91
N TYR A 301 -11.56 18.66 7.69
CA TYR A 301 -13.02 18.63 7.51
C TYR A 301 -13.47 19.37 6.24
N GLY A 302 -12.71 20.40 5.83
CA GLY A 302 -12.93 21.17 4.63
C GLY A 302 -12.58 20.42 3.33
N ASP A 303 -11.78 19.34 3.39
CA ASP A 303 -11.35 18.64 2.17
C ASP A 303 -12.56 18.14 1.36
N PRO A 304 -12.67 18.49 0.07
CA PRO A 304 -13.82 18.10 -0.76
C PRO A 304 -13.89 16.59 -1.04
N ARG A 305 -12.79 15.84 -0.89
CA ARG A 305 -12.77 14.38 -1.02
C ARG A 305 -13.40 13.70 0.19
N LEU A 306 -13.37 14.35 1.36
CA LEU A 306 -13.99 13.86 2.58
C LEU A 306 -15.50 14.11 2.52
N ALA A 307 -16.27 13.03 2.45
CA ALA A 307 -17.72 13.08 2.29
C ALA A 307 -18.48 13.04 3.63
N ALA A 308 -17.90 12.39 4.64
CA ALA A 308 -18.41 12.34 6.01
C ALA A 308 -17.25 12.35 7.00
N TYR A 309 -17.48 12.83 8.23
CA TYR A 309 -16.46 12.78 9.27
C TYR A 309 -17.05 12.54 10.66
N ALA A 310 -16.32 11.77 11.47
CA ALA A 310 -16.67 11.51 12.86
C ALA A 310 -16.20 12.68 13.74
N VAL A 311 -17.10 13.14 14.60
CA VAL A 311 -16.81 14.10 15.67
C VAL A 311 -16.66 13.35 17.00
N PRO A 312 -15.58 13.60 17.75
CA PRO A 312 -15.37 12.93 19.03
C PRO A 312 -16.45 13.32 20.05
N TYR A 313 -17.03 12.33 20.74
CA TYR A 313 -17.90 12.59 21.89
C TYR A 313 -17.12 13.07 23.13
N ALA A 314 -15.87 12.63 23.28
CA ALA A 314 -14.98 12.97 24.36
C ALA A 314 -13.62 13.40 23.79
N PRO A 315 -12.81 14.21 24.51
CA PRO A 315 -11.52 14.67 24.01
C PRO A 315 -10.62 13.51 23.61
N VAL A 316 -9.95 13.65 22.47
CA VAL A 316 -9.03 12.63 21.96
C VAL A 316 -7.89 12.37 22.95
N LEU A 317 -7.35 13.43 23.57
CA LEU A 317 -6.20 13.34 24.49
C LEU A 317 -6.56 13.36 25.99
N SER A 318 -7.83 13.46 26.41
CA SER A 318 -8.18 13.69 27.82
C SER A 318 -9.29 12.80 28.35
N SER A 319 -9.07 12.26 29.56
CA SER A 319 -9.93 11.31 30.26
C SER A 319 -10.72 11.88 31.47
N SER A 320 -10.96 13.20 31.54
CA SER A 320 -11.63 13.82 32.71
C SER A 320 -12.83 14.71 32.35
N ASP A 321 -13.59 15.15 33.36
CA ASP A 321 -14.81 16.02 33.26
C ASP A 321 -14.65 17.31 32.43
N ALA A 322 -13.42 17.72 32.10
CA ALA A 322 -13.14 18.70 31.05
C ALA A 322 -13.73 18.31 29.69
N ALA A 323 -14.04 17.02 29.50
CA ALA A 323 -14.64 16.44 28.31
C ALA A 323 -15.99 17.04 27.90
N LYS A 324 -16.88 17.33 28.85
CA LYS A 324 -18.20 17.89 28.53
C LYS A 324 -18.13 19.32 28.01
N LYS A 325 -17.26 20.14 28.61
CA LYS A 325 -16.97 21.49 28.12
C LYS A 325 -16.30 21.45 26.76
N SER A 326 -15.40 20.47 26.56
CA SER A 326 -14.74 20.23 25.28
C SER A 326 -15.74 19.86 24.18
N LEU A 327 -16.68 18.93 24.42
CA LEU A 327 -17.68 18.52 23.41
C LEU A 327 -18.56 19.69 23.00
N LYS A 328 -19.09 20.46 23.97
CA LYS A 328 -19.95 21.60 23.67
C LYS A 328 -19.21 22.64 22.80
N GLN A 329 -17.98 22.96 23.16
CA GLN A 329 -17.15 23.89 22.40
C GLN A 329 -16.85 23.37 20.99
N GLU A 330 -16.50 22.08 20.86
CA GLU A 330 -16.25 21.41 19.59
C GLU A 330 -17.48 21.52 18.66
N LEU A 331 -18.67 21.20 19.17
CA LEU A 331 -19.92 21.29 18.42
C LEU A 331 -20.28 22.72 18.03
N GLU A 332 -20.10 23.69 18.92
CA GLU A 332 -20.37 25.11 18.64
C GLU A 332 -19.49 25.66 17.52
N ILE A 333 -18.20 25.30 17.51
CA ILE A 333 -17.26 25.69 16.46
C ILE A 333 -17.65 25.00 15.15
N LEU A 334 -17.77 23.66 15.15
CA LEU A 334 -18.01 22.90 13.92
C LEU A 334 -19.35 23.24 13.26
N ARG A 335 -20.41 23.51 14.04
CA ARG A 335 -21.72 23.90 13.51
C ARG A 335 -21.68 25.21 12.73
N SER A 336 -20.76 26.11 13.06
CA SER A 336 -20.59 27.36 12.32
C SER A 336 -19.95 27.17 10.93
N LYS A 337 -19.44 25.97 10.62
CA LYS A 337 -18.70 25.67 9.40
C LYS A 337 -19.60 25.09 8.31
N GLU A 338 -19.29 25.41 7.05
CA GLU A 338 -20.05 24.90 5.90
C GLU A 338 -20.02 23.36 5.77
N HIS A 339 -18.92 22.75 6.21
CA HIS A 339 -18.73 21.31 6.18
C HIS A 339 -19.49 20.57 7.29
N TRP A 340 -20.17 21.25 8.23
CA TRP A 340 -20.93 20.62 9.32
C TRP A 340 -21.92 19.55 8.85
N ARG A 341 -22.53 19.75 7.68
CA ARG A 341 -23.44 18.77 7.05
C ARG A 341 -22.80 17.39 6.81
N LYS A 342 -21.47 17.28 6.84
CA LYS A 342 -20.69 16.04 6.73
C LYS A 342 -20.45 15.36 8.09
N ALA A 343 -20.67 16.05 9.20
CA ALA A 343 -20.41 15.56 10.54
C ALA A 343 -21.39 14.48 10.99
N TYR A 344 -20.91 13.51 11.75
CA TYR A 344 -21.72 12.60 12.56
C TYR A 344 -20.97 12.28 13.86
N VAL A 345 -21.70 11.88 14.90
CA VAL A 345 -21.14 11.43 16.17
C VAL A 345 -21.41 9.94 16.32
N TYR A 346 -20.35 9.12 16.32
CA TYR A 346 -20.47 7.67 16.50
C TYR A 346 -20.18 7.29 17.95
N LEU A 347 -21.20 6.78 18.65
CA LEU A 347 -21.17 6.65 20.11
C LEU A 347 -20.89 5.23 20.60
N TRP A 348 -21.44 4.24 19.92
CA TRP A 348 -21.45 2.88 20.41
C TRP A 348 -21.47 1.87 19.28
N ASP A 349 -20.61 0.87 19.39
CA ASP A 349 -20.56 -0.24 18.46
C ASP A 349 -21.37 -1.41 19.02
N GLU A 350 -22.37 -1.88 18.27
CA GLU A 350 -23.13 -3.10 18.54
C GLU A 350 -23.65 -3.24 20.00
N PRO A 351 -24.45 -2.27 20.51
CA PRO A 351 -25.04 -2.36 21.85
C PRO A 351 -25.95 -3.59 22.00
N LEU A 352 -25.80 -4.27 23.14
CA LEU A 352 -26.41 -5.57 23.46
C LEU A 352 -27.50 -5.49 24.53
N SER A 353 -27.62 -4.39 25.29
CA SER A 353 -28.58 -4.29 26.40
C SER A 353 -29.40 -3.00 26.38
N LEU A 354 -30.60 -3.05 26.97
CA LEU A 354 -31.48 -1.88 27.13
C LEU A 354 -30.81 -0.76 27.94
N GLU A 355 -29.95 -1.10 28.90
CA GLU A 355 -29.17 -0.13 29.65
C GLU A 355 -28.21 0.63 28.73
N GLN A 356 -27.52 -0.06 27.83
CA GLN A 356 -26.63 0.57 26.85
C GLN A 356 -27.40 1.49 25.91
N TYR A 357 -28.55 1.05 25.39
CA TYR A 357 -29.43 1.92 24.59
C TYR A 357 -29.92 3.15 25.37
N GLY A 358 -30.25 2.98 26.65
CA GLY A 358 -30.62 4.10 27.52
C GLY A 358 -29.48 5.12 27.73
N LEU A 359 -28.23 4.65 27.77
CA LEU A 359 -27.06 5.53 27.83
C LEU A 359 -26.81 6.24 26.49
N ILE A 360 -26.92 5.54 25.37
CA ILE A 360 -26.82 6.12 24.02
C ILE A 360 -27.87 7.22 23.84
N HIS A 361 -29.11 6.99 24.30
CA HIS A 361 -30.17 8.00 24.25
C HIS A 361 -29.79 9.26 25.03
N LYS A 362 -29.29 9.12 26.26
CA LYS A 362 -28.83 10.26 27.07
C LYS A 362 -27.71 11.03 26.38
N MET A 363 -26.71 10.34 25.84
CA MET A 363 -25.61 10.96 25.09
C MET A 363 -26.13 11.70 23.85
N ALA A 364 -27.10 11.12 23.13
CA ALA A 364 -27.72 11.76 21.98
C ALA A 364 -28.53 13.02 22.37
N GLU A 365 -29.24 12.99 23.49
CA GLU A 365 -29.93 14.17 24.03
C GLU A 365 -28.93 15.27 24.43
N GLU A 366 -27.81 14.90 25.06
CA GLU A 366 -26.73 15.83 25.40
C GLU A 366 -26.19 16.54 24.15
N ILE A 367 -25.89 15.79 23.07
CA ILE A 367 -25.43 16.35 21.79
C ILE A 367 -26.50 17.28 21.19
N LYS A 368 -27.75 16.79 21.09
CA LYS A 368 -28.85 17.52 20.46
C LYS A 368 -29.26 18.78 21.23
N SER A 369 -28.98 18.84 22.54
CA SER A 369 -29.18 20.06 23.33
C SER A 369 -28.30 21.23 22.84
N THR A 370 -27.12 20.92 22.27
CA THR A 370 -26.19 21.92 21.73
C THR A 370 -26.34 22.08 20.22
N ALA A 371 -26.49 20.97 19.50
CA ALA A 371 -26.63 20.91 18.04
C ALA A 371 -27.85 20.04 17.66
N PRO A 372 -29.07 20.62 17.58
CA PRO A 372 -30.30 19.86 17.32
C PRO A 372 -30.31 19.08 16.00
N ASP A 373 -29.54 19.55 15.02
CA ASP A 373 -29.36 18.99 13.68
C ASP A 373 -28.22 17.95 13.60
N ALA A 374 -27.51 17.69 14.71
CA ALA A 374 -26.42 16.72 14.74
C ALA A 374 -26.91 15.29 14.43
N ARG A 375 -26.15 14.61 13.56
CA ARG A 375 -26.38 13.21 13.23
C ARG A 375 -25.66 12.32 14.23
N VAL A 376 -26.40 11.40 14.86
CA VAL A 376 -25.86 10.43 15.81
C VAL A 376 -25.93 9.05 15.18
N LEU A 377 -24.79 8.35 15.20
CA LEU A 377 -24.62 7.01 14.67
C LEU A 377 -24.46 6.02 15.83
N THR A 378 -25.12 4.88 15.72
CA THR A 378 -24.85 3.64 16.46
C THR A 378 -25.01 2.50 15.48
N THR A 379 -24.25 1.42 15.65
CA THR A 379 -24.51 0.16 14.93
C THR A 379 -25.48 -0.70 15.74
N TYR A 380 -25.93 -1.81 15.17
CA TYR A 380 -26.76 -2.80 15.87
C TYR A 380 -26.13 -4.17 15.68
N TYR A 381 -26.10 -4.96 16.76
CA TYR A 381 -25.66 -6.35 16.68
C TYR A 381 -26.75 -7.17 15.97
N CYS A 382 -26.41 -7.83 14.87
CA CYS A 382 -27.31 -8.75 14.19
C CYS A 382 -26.66 -10.12 14.11
N VAL A 383 -27.13 -11.06 14.95
CA VAL A 383 -26.81 -12.47 14.73
C VAL A 383 -27.58 -12.92 13.50
N SER A 384 -26.90 -13.25 12.42
CA SER A 384 -27.49 -14.04 11.34
C SER A 384 -27.74 -15.45 11.87
N CYS A 385 -28.78 -15.64 12.68
CA CYS A 385 -29.23 -16.96 13.09
C CYS A 385 -29.94 -17.63 11.92
N GLY A 386 -29.19 -18.46 11.19
CA GLY A 386 -29.79 -19.64 10.58
C GLY A 386 -30.38 -20.49 11.69
N THR A 387 -31.67 -20.82 11.55
CA THR A 387 -32.48 -21.73 12.38
C THR A 387 -32.96 -21.23 13.75
N GLU A 388 -34.30 -21.26 13.87
CA GLU A 388 -35.19 -21.09 15.03
C GLU A 388 -35.29 -19.69 15.68
N ARG A 389 -36.39 -19.01 15.31
CA ARG A 389 -36.93 -17.82 15.97
C ARG A 389 -37.25 -18.11 17.44
N ASN A 390 -36.56 -17.41 18.33
CA ASN A 390 -37.17 -16.87 19.54
C ASN A 390 -37.31 -15.35 19.35
N ASP A 391 -38.38 -14.96 18.67
CA ASP A 391 -38.79 -13.56 18.46
C ASP A 391 -39.39 -12.96 19.75
N ASP A 392 -38.67 -13.03 20.88
CA ASP A 392 -39.11 -12.44 22.17
C ASP A 392 -38.18 -11.35 22.71
N LEU A 393 -37.13 -10.98 21.98
CA LEU A 393 -36.27 -9.85 22.33
C LEU A 393 -36.39 -8.77 21.26
N LEU A 394 -37.09 -7.68 21.63
CA LEU A 394 -37.41 -6.46 20.87
C LEU A 394 -38.86 -6.37 20.35
N ILE A 395 -39.84 -6.49 21.26
CA ILE A 395 -41.16 -5.87 21.06
C ILE A 395 -41.29 -4.72 22.06
N HIS A 396 -41.12 -3.49 21.58
CA HIS A 396 -41.58 -2.31 22.32
C HIS A 396 -43.12 -2.26 22.27
N PRO A 397 -43.84 -1.85 23.33
CA PRO A 397 -45.30 -2.03 23.41
C PRO A 397 -46.14 -1.22 22.41
N ASN A 398 -45.52 -0.34 21.61
CA ASN A 398 -46.18 0.43 20.57
C ASN A 398 -45.34 0.42 19.28
N GLY A 399 -45.53 -0.64 18.48
CA GLY A 399 -45.53 -0.63 17.00
C GLY A 399 -44.38 0.05 16.22
N ARG A 400 -43.66 -0.81 15.47
CA ARG A 400 -42.74 -0.56 14.34
C ARG A 400 -41.30 -0.15 14.66
N ILE A 401 -40.40 -1.14 14.55
CA ILE A 401 -39.07 -0.93 13.99
C ILE A 401 -39.02 -1.76 12.71
N SER A 402 -39.29 -1.10 11.58
CA SER A 402 -38.94 -1.62 10.27
C SER A 402 -37.46 -1.38 10.02
N SER A 403 -36.81 -2.35 9.39
CA SER A 403 -35.49 -2.22 8.74
C SER A 403 -35.24 -0.81 8.19
N CYS A 404 -34.06 -0.26 8.49
CA CYS A 404 -33.53 1.03 8.04
C CYS A 404 -34.26 1.66 6.83
N GLU A 405 -35.15 2.61 7.11
CA GLU A 405 -35.32 3.79 6.27
C GLU A 405 -34.36 4.86 6.81
N VAL A 406 -33.37 5.24 5.99
CA VAL A 406 -32.72 6.54 6.14
C VAL A 406 -33.83 7.57 5.91
N THR A 407 -34.22 8.30 6.95
CA THR A 407 -35.17 9.40 6.83
C THR A 407 -34.48 10.58 6.14
N GLU A 408 -34.38 10.51 4.82
CA GLU A 408 -34.36 11.71 3.99
C GLU A 408 -35.78 12.25 3.89
N ALA A 409 -35.89 13.56 4.06
CA ALA A 409 -37.14 14.30 4.02
C ALA A 409 -37.98 13.93 2.79
N GLU A 410 -39.25 13.61 3.02
CA GLU A 410 -40.27 13.51 1.97
C GLU A 410 -40.33 14.82 1.19
N GLY A 411 -39.96 14.77 -0.08
CA GLY A 411 -40.10 15.89 -1.00
C GLY A 411 -39.44 15.61 -2.33
N LEU A 412 -40.22 15.09 -3.28
CA LEU A 412 -39.87 14.75 -4.66
C LEU A 412 -39.21 13.39 -4.83
N LEU A 413 -40.02 12.35 -5.10
CA LEU A 413 -39.79 11.32 -6.11
C LEU A 413 -40.99 10.35 -6.16
N SER A 414 -42.18 10.89 -6.45
CA SER A 414 -43.32 10.10 -6.92
C SER A 414 -43.27 9.99 -8.45
N SER A 415 -42.36 9.17 -8.98
CA SER A 415 -42.57 8.44 -10.24
C SER A 415 -41.29 7.72 -10.62
N LEU A 416 -41.36 6.39 -10.64
CA LEU A 416 -40.73 5.45 -11.58
C LEU A 416 -40.50 4.12 -10.86
N SER A 417 -41.48 3.23 -10.98
CA SER A 417 -41.38 1.85 -10.52
C SER A 417 -40.49 1.03 -11.47
N TRP A 418 -39.53 0.29 -10.92
CA TRP A 418 -38.96 -0.87 -11.59
C TRP A 418 -39.07 -2.09 -10.67
N ARG A 419 -39.99 -3.01 -11.02
CA ARG A 419 -40.13 -4.34 -10.42
C ARG A 419 -39.35 -5.34 -11.28
N ALA A 420 -38.32 -5.97 -10.74
CA ALA A 420 -37.74 -7.19 -11.31
C ALA A 420 -38.25 -8.41 -10.52
N ARG A 421 -39.05 -9.26 -11.19
CA ARG A 421 -39.47 -10.58 -10.68
C ARG A 421 -38.39 -11.60 -11.05
N ILE A 422 -37.91 -12.37 -10.07
CA ILE A 422 -37.19 -13.63 -10.29
C ILE A 422 -38.07 -14.75 -9.73
N SER A 423 -38.60 -15.58 -10.61
CA SER A 423 -39.27 -16.84 -10.26
C SER A 423 -38.32 -18.00 -10.53
N HIS A 424 -37.99 -18.78 -9.50
CA HIS A 424 -37.36 -20.09 -9.64
C HIS A 424 -38.43 -21.16 -9.82
N LEU A 425 -38.23 -22.04 -10.80
CA LEU A 425 -38.92 -23.31 -10.93
C LEU A 425 -37.84 -24.41 -10.98
N ARG A 426 -37.80 -25.25 -9.96
CA ARG A 426 -37.51 -26.69 -10.12
C ARG A 426 -38.37 -27.47 -9.13
N PRO A 427 -38.94 -28.62 -9.55
CA PRO A 427 -39.61 -29.54 -8.64
C PRO A 427 -38.62 -30.22 -7.68
#